data_AF-A0A2G6HZS7-F1
#
_entry.id   AF-A0A2G6HZS7-F1
#
_cell.length_a   1.000
_cell.length_b   1.000
_cell.length_c   1.000
_cell.angle_alpha   90.00
_cell.angle_beta   90.00
_cell.angle_gamma   90.00
#
_symmetry.space_group_name_H-M   'P 1'
#
loop_
_entity.id
_entity.type
_entity.pdbx_description
1 polymer ?
#
loop_
_entity_poly.entity_id
_entity_poly.type
_entity_poly.pdbx_seq_one_letter_code
_entity_poly.pdbx_strand_id
1 'polypeptide(L)'
;MAHTPWWQKTTLYQIYPRSFSDSNNDGIGDIQGIISRLDYVRQMGFETIWLSPHYVSPQKDFGYDIADYLNVAGEYGTLQDVQKLIDEVHARGMKIIFDMILNHTSDEHPWFRESCSSRTNPRR
;
A
#
# COMPACT_ATOMS: atom_id res chain seq x y z
N MET A 1 33.16 9.30 -12.38
CA MET A 1 32.21 8.22 -12.78
C MET A 1 30.81 8.73 -12.53
N ALA A 2 29.89 8.60 -13.48
CA ALA A 2 28.51 9.04 -13.26
C ALA A 2 27.86 8.20 -12.15
N HIS A 3 27.24 8.86 -11.18
CA HIS A 3 26.56 8.21 -10.06
C HIS A 3 25.30 7.50 -10.59
N THR A 4 25.30 6.16 -10.61
CA THR A 4 24.09 5.40 -10.98
C THR A 4 23.01 5.62 -9.92
N PRO A 5 21.78 6.02 -10.30
CA PRO A 5 20.68 6.15 -9.35
C PRO A 5 20.40 4.85 -8.58
N TRP A 6 19.99 4.96 -7.32
CA TRP A 6 19.78 3.80 -6.44
C TRP A 6 18.75 2.81 -7.00
N TRP A 7 17.69 3.29 -7.64
CA TRP A 7 16.59 2.48 -8.16
C TRP A 7 17.00 1.60 -9.35
N GLN A 8 18.14 1.87 -9.98
CA GLN A 8 18.71 1.01 -11.04
C GLN A 8 19.51 -0.16 -10.46
N LYS A 9 19.79 -0.17 -9.16
CA LYS A 9 20.66 -1.15 -8.48
C LYS A 9 19.99 -1.89 -7.33
N THR A 10 18.85 -1.39 -6.85
CA THR A 10 18.17 -1.96 -5.69
C THR A 10 17.62 -3.36 -5.95
N THR A 11 17.58 -4.18 -4.90
CA THR A 11 16.74 -5.39 -4.86
C THR A 11 15.37 -5.07 -4.27
N LEU A 12 14.31 -5.61 -4.87
CA LEU A 12 12.91 -5.36 -4.49
C LEU A 12 12.31 -6.62 -3.85
N TYR A 13 11.60 -6.43 -2.74
CA TYR A 13 10.74 -7.42 -2.12
C TYR A 13 9.30 -6.95 -2.16
N GLN A 14 8.45 -7.64 -2.91
CA GLN A 14 7.04 -7.31 -2.94
C GLN A 14 6.33 -7.93 -1.74
N ILE A 15 5.55 -7.12 -1.03
CA ILE A 15 4.70 -7.54 0.07
C ILE A 15 3.25 -7.37 -0.37
N TYR A 16 2.51 -8.48 -0.34
CA TYR A 16 1.06 -8.49 -0.43
C TYR A 16 0.47 -8.48 1.00
N PRO A 17 -0.02 -7.34 1.52
CA PRO A 17 -0.30 -7.15 2.96
C PRO A 17 -1.18 -8.25 3.54
N ARG A 18 -2.28 -8.54 2.85
CA ARG A 18 -3.33 -9.49 3.25
C ARG A 18 -2.82 -10.87 3.63
N SER A 19 -1.69 -11.31 3.08
CA SER A 19 -1.19 -12.68 3.24
C SER A 19 0.24 -12.75 3.78
N PHE A 20 0.79 -11.63 4.25
CA PHE A 20 2.19 -11.60 4.69
C PHE A 20 2.35 -11.97 6.17
N SER A 21 1.76 -11.19 7.07
CA SER A 21 1.82 -11.44 8.52
C SER A 21 0.65 -10.76 9.21
N ASP A 22 -0.15 -11.54 9.91
CA ASP A 22 -1.25 -11.08 10.77
C ASP A 22 -0.69 -10.83 12.19
N SER A 23 -0.98 -9.66 12.77
CA SER A 23 -0.54 -9.27 14.11
C SER A 23 -1.64 -9.30 15.18
N ASN A 24 -2.91 -9.38 14.77
CA ASN A 24 -4.06 -9.28 15.66
C ASN A 24 -4.90 -10.58 15.73
N ASN A 25 -4.57 -11.57 14.90
CA ASN A 25 -5.22 -12.88 14.76
C ASN A 25 -6.65 -12.83 14.17
N ASP A 26 -6.96 -11.84 13.32
CA ASP A 26 -8.23 -11.79 12.58
C ASP A 26 -8.22 -12.60 11.27
N GLY A 27 -7.07 -13.15 10.89
CA GLY A 27 -6.86 -13.94 9.68
C GLY A 27 -6.40 -13.15 8.46
N ILE A 28 -6.17 -11.83 8.61
CA ILE A 28 -5.71 -10.94 7.55
C ILE A 28 -4.37 -10.31 7.96
N GLY A 29 -3.41 -10.32 7.04
CA GLY A 29 -2.14 -9.64 7.29
C GLY A 29 -2.28 -8.12 7.29
N ASP A 30 -1.54 -7.45 8.18
CA ASP A 30 -1.71 -6.03 8.49
C ASP A 30 -0.36 -5.28 8.56
N ILE A 31 -0.40 -3.95 8.71
CA ILE A 31 0.79 -3.11 8.71
C ILE A 31 1.70 -3.37 9.92
N GLN A 32 1.17 -3.65 11.11
CA GLN A 32 1.99 -3.97 12.28
C GLN A 32 2.66 -5.34 12.10
N GLY A 33 1.99 -6.29 11.45
CA GLY A 33 2.56 -7.55 11.02
C GLY A 33 3.75 -7.36 10.08
N ILE A 34 3.62 -6.47 9.09
CA ILE A 34 4.74 -6.11 8.19
C ILE A 34 5.91 -5.51 8.97
N ILE A 35 5.64 -4.54 9.85
CA ILE A 35 6.66 -3.89 10.68
C ILE A 35 7.44 -4.94 11.49
N SER A 36 6.75 -5.92 12.07
CA SER A 36 7.36 -6.99 12.88
C SER A 36 8.33 -7.90 12.10
N ARG A 37 8.29 -7.88 10.77
CA ARG A 37 9.09 -8.74 9.88
C ARG A 37 10.13 -7.96 9.06
N LEU A 38 10.28 -6.65 9.24
CA LEU A 38 11.24 -5.85 8.48
C LEU A 38 12.69 -6.34 8.64
N ASP A 39 13.07 -6.80 9.84
CA ASP A 39 14.41 -7.35 10.08
C ASP A 39 14.64 -8.67 9.33
N TYR A 40 13.60 -9.49 9.17
CA TYR A 40 13.66 -10.70 8.34
C TYR A 40 13.87 -10.36 6.86
N VAL A 41 13.11 -9.39 6.32
CA VAL A 41 13.26 -8.92 4.94
C VAL A 41 14.67 -8.36 4.70
N ARG A 42 15.18 -7.56 5.64
CA ARG A 42 16.54 -7.02 5.60
C ARG A 42 17.61 -8.11 5.63
N GLN A 43 17.48 -9.11 6.50
CA GLN A 43 18.45 -10.20 6.63
C GLN A 43 18.56 -11.04 5.36
N MET A 44 17.48 -11.16 4.57
CA MET A 44 17.52 -11.78 3.25
C MET A 44 18.27 -10.95 2.19
N GLY A 45 18.60 -9.69 2.48
CA GLY A 45 19.36 -8.81 1.58
C GLY A 45 18.52 -7.93 0.66
N PHE A 46 17.22 -7.78 0.95
CA PHE A 46 16.36 -6.86 0.18
C PHE A 46 16.51 -5.41 0.66
N GLU A 47 16.58 -4.48 -0.30
CA GLU A 47 16.85 -3.07 -0.03
C GLU A 47 15.60 -2.18 -0.17
N THR A 48 14.62 -2.61 -0.98
CA THR A 48 13.37 -1.87 -1.20
C THR A 48 12.16 -2.79 -1.04
N ILE A 49 11.14 -2.32 -0.31
CA ILE A 49 9.83 -2.96 -0.22
C ILE A 49 8.90 -2.34 -1.27
N TRP A 50 8.20 -3.17 -2.02
CA TRP A 50 7.04 -2.77 -2.79
C TRP A 50 5.78 -3.28 -2.09
N LEU A 51 4.97 -2.36 -1.57
CA LEU A 51 3.73 -2.69 -0.90
C LEU A 51 2.56 -2.63 -1.89
N SER A 52 1.85 -3.75 -2.04
CA SER A 52 0.56 -3.79 -2.74
C SER A 52 -0.50 -2.94 -2.03
N PRO A 53 -1.66 -2.68 -2.66
CA PRO A 53 -2.62 -1.68 -2.16
C PRO A 53 -3.04 -1.88 -0.71
N HIS A 54 -3.00 -0.79 0.06
CA HIS A 54 -3.45 -0.74 1.45
C HIS A 54 -4.56 0.30 1.67
N TYR A 55 -5.05 0.92 0.60
CA TYR A 55 -6.05 1.98 0.61
C TYR A 55 -7.44 1.45 0.96
N VAL A 56 -8.36 2.34 1.34
CA VAL A 56 -9.77 1.97 1.50
C VAL A 56 -10.32 1.42 0.19
N SER A 57 -10.87 0.22 0.24
CA SER A 57 -11.39 -0.52 -0.91
C SER A 57 -12.55 -1.42 -0.47
N PRO A 58 -13.57 -1.65 -1.33
CA PRO A 58 -14.58 -2.69 -1.13
C PRO A 58 -14.03 -4.13 -1.28
N GLN A 59 -12.75 -4.28 -1.64
CA GLN A 59 -12.06 -5.56 -1.79
C GLN A 59 -12.64 -6.45 -2.90
N LYS A 60 -13.30 -5.90 -3.92
CA LYS A 60 -13.79 -6.70 -5.07
C LYS A 60 -12.64 -7.17 -5.95
N ASP A 61 -11.53 -6.42 -5.96
CA ASP A 61 -10.26 -6.77 -6.58
C ASP A 61 -9.11 -6.62 -5.56
N PHE A 62 -9.36 -7.05 -4.32
CA PHE A 62 -8.39 -7.09 -3.23
C PHE A 62 -7.49 -5.84 -3.10
N GLY A 63 -8.11 -4.65 -3.12
CA GLY A 63 -7.43 -3.38 -2.89
C GLY A 63 -7.09 -2.59 -4.17
N TYR A 64 -7.20 -3.18 -5.35
CA TYR A 64 -7.02 -2.45 -6.62
C TYR A 64 -8.26 -1.61 -7.00
N ASP A 65 -9.43 -1.92 -6.46
CA ASP A 65 -10.64 -1.10 -6.52
C ASP A 65 -10.69 -0.07 -5.37
N ILE A 66 -9.96 1.04 -5.52
CA ILE A 66 -9.80 2.05 -4.45
C ILE A 66 -11.03 2.98 -4.33
N ALA A 67 -11.57 3.11 -3.12
CA ALA A 67 -12.68 4.01 -2.78
C ALA A 67 -12.23 5.30 -2.07
N ASP A 68 -11.05 5.31 -1.43
CA ASP A 68 -10.42 6.52 -0.89
C ASP A 68 -8.88 6.40 -0.93
N TYR A 69 -8.24 7.24 -1.74
CA TYR A 69 -6.78 7.26 -1.92
C TYR A 69 -6.01 7.85 -0.75
N LEU A 70 -6.66 8.58 0.16
CA LEU A 70 -6.01 9.31 1.25
C LEU A 70 -6.10 8.57 2.59
N ASN A 71 -6.77 7.42 2.62
CA ASN A 71 -6.98 6.62 3.82
C ASN A 71 -6.56 5.17 3.61
N VAL A 72 -6.35 4.48 4.73
CA VAL A 72 -5.95 3.07 4.80
C VAL A 72 -7.18 2.22 5.05
N ALA A 73 -7.27 1.03 4.43
CA ALA A 73 -8.32 0.08 4.75
C ALA A 73 -8.21 -0.36 6.22
N GLY A 74 -9.34 -0.37 6.93
CA GLY A 74 -9.37 -0.70 8.36
C GLY A 74 -8.83 -2.09 8.69
N GLU A 75 -8.89 -3.04 7.76
CA GLU A 75 -8.31 -4.39 7.92
C GLU A 75 -6.77 -4.40 7.92
N TYR A 76 -6.12 -3.33 7.44
CA TYR A 76 -4.65 -3.21 7.45
C TYR A 76 -4.12 -2.28 8.55
N GLY A 77 -4.98 -1.41 9.09
CA GLY A 77 -4.63 -0.49 10.18
C GLY A 77 -4.99 0.96 9.85
N THR A 78 -4.13 1.89 10.27
CA THR A 78 -4.37 3.33 10.21
C THR A 78 -3.31 4.07 9.39
N LEU A 79 -3.57 5.35 9.07
CA LEU A 79 -2.55 6.23 8.49
C LEU A 79 -1.31 6.36 9.37
N GLN A 80 -1.49 6.33 10.70
CA GLN A 80 -0.37 6.37 11.65
C GLN A 80 0.47 5.10 11.56
N ASP A 81 -0.13 3.94 11.34
CA ASP A 81 0.60 2.68 11.14
C ASP A 81 1.41 2.71 9.85
N VAL A 82 0.85 3.25 8.76
CA VAL A 82 1.59 3.41 7.49
C VAL A 82 2.73 4.40 7.63
N GLN A 83 2.54 5.52 8.34
CA GLN A 83 3.63 6.44 8.65
C GLN A 83 4.74 5.75 9.44
N LYS A 84 4.37 4.97 10.47
CA LYS A 84 5.32 4.17 11.25
C LYS A 84 6.05 3.15 10.38
N LEU A 85 5.38 2.50 9.43
CA LEU A 85 6.00 1.57 8.48
C LEU A 85 7.08 2.28 7.65
N ILE A 86 6.78 3.47 7.12
CA ILE A 86 7.75 4.29 6.36
C ILE A 86 8.97 4.60 7.23
N ASP A 87 8.74 5.06 8.47
CA ASP A 87 9.81 5.44 9.39
C ASP A 87 10.69 4.22 9.77
N GLU A 88 10.09 3.07 10.06
CA GLU A 88 10.79 1.84 10.42
C GLU A 88 11.57 1.23 9.25
N VAL A 89 11.06 1.35 8.01
CA VAL A 89 11.79 0.98 6.80
C VAL A 89 13.01 1.87 6.61
N HIS A 90 12.83 3.19 6.73
CA HIS A 90 13.93 4.15 6.58
C HIS A 90 14.98 4.03 7.70
N ALA A 91 14.58 3.75 8.93
CA ALA A 91 15.48 3.49 10.05
C ALA A 91 16.42 2.30 9.79
N ARG A 92 16.00 1.37 8.92
CA ARG A 92 16.79 0.22 8.48
C ARG A 92 17.67 0.49 7.25
N GLY A 93 17.65 1.72 6.73
CA GLY A 93 18.34 2.08 5.48
C GLY A 93 17.69 1.47 4.24
N MET A 94 16.49 0.91 4.37
CA MET A 94 15.70 0.38 3.27
C MET A 94 14.82 1.47 2.68
N LYS A 95 14.15 1.17 1.56
CA LYS A 95 13.19 2.06 0.89
C LYS A 95 11.83 1.38 0.78
N ILE A 96 10.79 2.18 0.56
CA ILE A 96 9.44 1.68 0.33
C ILE A 96 8.83 2.38 -0.88
N ILE A 97 8.12 1.61 -1.71
CA ILE A 97 7.28 2.11 -2.79
C ILE A 97 5.86 1.57 -2.59
N PHE A 98 4.89 2.37 -3.00
CA PHE A 98 3.47 2.03 -2.94
C PHE A 98 2.90 1.90 -4.34
N ASP A 99 1.98 0.95 -4.50
CA ASP A 99 1.15 0.87 -5.69
C ASP A 99 0.28 2.13 -5.85
N MET A 100 0.31 2.74 -7.03
CA MET A 100 -0.55 3.88 -7.39
C MET A 100 -1.52 3.48 -8.49
N ILE A 101 -2.75 3.12 -8.12
CA ILE A 101 -3.78 2.69 -9.08
C ILE A 101 -4.53 3.94 -9.54
N LEU A 102 -4.03 4.58 -10.60
CA LEU A 102 -4.61 5.82 -11.13
C LEU A 102 -5.43 5.61 -12.41
N ASN A 103 -5.42 4.40 -12.97
CA ASN A 103 -6.16 4.10 -14.19
C ASN A 103 -7.68 3.99 -13.95
N HIS A 104 -8.11 3.56 -12.77
CA HIS A 104 -9.50 3.41 -12.38
C HIS A 104 -9.68 3.64 -10.87
N THR A 105 -10.92 3.87 -10.44
CA THR A 105 -11.35 3.87 -9.03
C THR A 105 -12.40 2.77 -8.82
N SER A 106 -12.71 2.45 -7.57
CA SER A 106 -13.93 1.72 -7.22
C SER A 106 -15.19 2.47 -7.71
N ASP A 107 -16.26 1.72 -7.97
CA ASP A 107 -17.62 2.26 -8.17
C ASP A 107 -18.19 2.90 -6.89
N GLU A 108 -17.58 2.63 -5.74
CA GLU A 108 -17.94 3.24 -4.46
C GLU A 108 -17.19 4.56 -4.18
N HIS A 109 -16.19 4.91 -5.00
CA HIS A 109 -15.43 6.15 -4.86
C HIS A 109 -16.36 7.38 -5.01
N PRO A 110 -16.22 8.44 -4.18
CA PRO A 110 -17.08 9.63 -4.25
C PRO A 110 -17.16 10.25 -5.64
N TRP A 111 -16.03 10.31 -6.36
CA TRP A 111 -16.00 10.80 -7.75
C TRP A 111 -16.90 9.99 -8.69
N PHE A 112 -16.91 8.66 -8.58
CA PHE A 112 -17.75 7.82 -9.43
C PHE A 112 -19.23 7.99 -9.08
N ARG A 113 -19.57 8.04 -7.78
CA ARG A 113 -20.93 8.30 -7.31
C ARG A 113 -21.46 9.66 -7.78
N GLU A 114 -20.62 10.70 -7.77
CA GLU A 114 -20.96 12.01 -8.32
C GLU A 114 -21.11 11.95 -9.84
N SER A 115 -20.13 11.40 -10.55
CA SER A 115 -20.12 11.29 -12.02
C SER A 115 -21.35 10.55 -12.56
N CYS A 116 -21.76 9.45 -11.93
CA CYS A 116 -22.89 8.64 -12.39
C CYS A 116 -24.27 9.16 -11.93
N SER A 117 -24.33 10.22 -11.11
CA SER A 117 -25.58 10.76 -10.55
C SER A 117 -26.55 11.33 -11.60
N SER A 118 -26.03 11.86 -12.72
CA SER A 118 -26.83 12.39 -13.82
C SER A 118 -26.00 12.51 -15.10
N ARG A 119 -26.65 12.40 -16.26
CA ARG A 119 -26.01 12.66 -17.56
C ARG A 119 -25.56 14.11 -17.76
N THR A 120 -26.07 15.04 -16.94
CA THR A 120 -25.75 16.48 -17.00
C THR A 120 -24.77 16.92 -15.90
N ASN A 121 -24.21 15.99 -15.12
CA ASN A 121 -23.25 16.33 -14.08
C ASN A 121 -21.93 16.85 -14.71
N PRO A 122 -21.33 17.96 -14.21
CA PRO A 122 -20.09 18.51 -14.75
C PRO A 122 -18.86 17.62 -14.57
N ARG A 123 -18.94 16.59 -13.73
CA ARG A 123 -17.91 15.57 -13.46
C ARG A 123 -18.19 14.22 -14.14
N ARG A 124 -19.09 14.19 -15.14
CA ARG A 124 -19.36 12.99 -15.93
C ARG A 124 -18.16 12.55 -16.76
#